data_AF-A0A9P0KTM6-F1
#
_entry.id   AF-A0A9P0KTM6-F1
#
_cell.length_a   1.000
_cell.length_b   1.000
_cell.length_c   1.000
_cell.angle_alpha   90.00
_cell.angle_beta   90.00
_cell.angle_gamma   90.00
#
_symmetry.space_group_name_H-M   'P 1'
#
loop_
_entity.id
_entity.type
_entity.pdbx_description
1 polymer ?
#
loop_
_entity_poly.entity_id
_entity_poly.type
_entity_poly.pdbx_seq_one_letter_code
_entity_poly.pdbx_strand_id
1 'polypeptide(L)'
;MAESLPESLEDTIISYLKGQEICPESDYDEAKYKENAEALVGEKVKLILEELLLKVNKRVVCKDRYQNLKTWHNQYPLFDLEDFFPDFCVDEDTMRALSFRESLLVSFLDNSDETGASVVRIEGDSREVVPCAVGSLCLNIQMVDANQPEDRPTPISSEMMDQQIMNTVKAARQAMNSANNVGELDNVLKEKLVQYEDLLREEVRANSKKFIVHLSSQFDIDGQNSGSRVTAWCDRNFHTLEEKRTEYIREVGKECITEKTLYVALQRQKYYICHTSNQEGIEERKYYKLTKTYNMICEGANFLLMRYLAIKRYTGTFELSTIYINGDMCRNIYVRHKITRQLE
;
A
#
# COMPACT_ATOMS: atom_id res chain seq x y z
N MET A 1 -32.81 17.76 -38.33
CA MET A 1 -31.61 17.60 -39.18
C MET A 1 -30.64 16.76 -38.38
N ALA A 2 -30.41 15.52 -38.81
CA ALA A 2 -29.54 14.59 -38.09
C ALA A 2 -28.09 14.91 -38.48
N GLU A 3 -27.29 15.34 -37.51
CA GLU A 3 -25.83 15.42 -37.69
C GLU A 3 -25.31 13.99 -37.83
N SER A 4 -24.76 13.67 -39.01
CA SER A 4 -24.07 12.41 -39.23
C SER A 4 -22.84 12.35 -38.33
N LEU A 5 -22.74 11.28 -37.53
CA LEU A 5 -21.54 10.97 -36.76
C LEU A 5 -20.32 10.88 -37.70
N PRO A 6 -19.17 11.47 -37.35
CA PRO A 6 -17.98 11.41 -38.19
C PRO A 6 -17.52 9.96 -38.39
N GLU A 7 -17.15 9.59 -39.62
CA GLU A 7 -16.80 8.21 -40.00
C GLU A 7 -15.41 7.79 -39.47
N SER A 8 -14.58 8.73 -38.99
CA SER A 8 -13.29 8.44 -38.35
C SER A 8 -12.93 9.40 -37.20
N LEU A 9 -11.96 8.98 -36.39
CA LEU A 9 -11.37 9.81 -35.33
C LEU A 9 -10.71 11.07 -35.90
N GLU A 10 -10.16 10.99 -37.11
CA GLU A 10 -9.52 12.11 -37.81
C GLU A 10 -10.53 13.20 -38.16
N ASP A 11 -11.73 12.81 -38.64
CA ASP A 11 -12.82 13.74 -38.96
C ASP A 11 -13.35 14.43 -37.71
N THR A 12 -13.38 13.72 -36.57
CA THR A 12 -13.78 14.26 -35.27
C THR A 12 -12.79 15.33 -34.79
N ILE A 13 -11.49 15.08 -34.95
CA ILE A 13 -10.42 16.02 -34.56
C ILE A 13 -10.43 17.25 -35.50
N ILE A 14 -10.64 17.07 -36.79
CA ILE A 14 -10.76 18.17 -37.76
C ILE A 14 -11.97 19.05 -37.47
N SER A 15 -13.13 18.45 -37.15
CA SER A 15 -14.34 19.18 -36.77
C SER A 15 -14.13 20.00 -35.49
N TYR A 16 -13.47 19.42 -34.48
CA TYR A 16 -13.12 20.11 -33.25
C TYR A 16 -12.17 21.29 -33.48
N LEU A 17 -11.13 21.12 -34.31
CA LEU A 17 -10.17 22.19 -34.61
C LEU A 17 -10.80 23.32 -35.44
N LYS A 18 -11.72 23.02 -36.36
CA LYS A 18 -12.51 24.01 -37.11
C LYS A 18 -13.43 24.83 -36.19
N GLY A 19 -13.98 24.22 -35.14
CA GLY A 19 -14.83 24.89 -34.15
C GLY A 19 -14.09 25.78 -33.14
N GLN A 20 -12.76 25.78 -33.13
CA GLN A 20 -11.93 26.54 -32.18
C GLN A 20 -11.36 27.86 -32.79
N GLU A 21 -11.77 28.25 -34.01
CA GLU A 21 -11.28 29.45 -34.71
C GLU A 21 -9.75 29.59 -34.77
N ILE A 22 -9.00 28.48 -34.71
CA ILE A 22 -7.52 28.46 -34.82
C ILE A 22 -7.09 28.52 -36.30
N CYS A 23 -7.78 29.33 -37.12
CA CYS A 23 -7.30 29.76 -38.43
C CYS A 23 -7.01 31.25 -38.34
N PRO A 24 -5.77 31.70 -38.54
CA PRO A 24 -5.43 33.11 -38.39
C PRO A 24 -6.12 33.94 -39.48
N GLU A 25 -6.89 34.95 -39.05
CA GLU A 25 -7.61 35.91 -39.90
C GLU A 25 -6.72 36.91 -40.67
N SER A 26 -5.39 36.72 -40.73
CA SER A 26 -4.52 37.72 -41.38
C SER A 26 -4.29 37.44 -42.87
N ASP A 27 -4.90 38.29 -43.70
CA ASP A 27 -4.69 38.52 -45.14
C ASP A 27 -5.15 37.40 -46.09
N TYR A 28 -6.47 37.20 -46.15
CA TYR A 28 -7.17 36.32 -47.09
C TYR A 28 -7.40 36.99 -48.46
N ASP A 29 -6.53 36.70 -49.44
CA ASP A 29 -6.80 36.96 -50.86
C ASP A 29 -7.38 35.68 -51.50
N GLU A 30 -8.72 35.58 -51.48
CA GLU A 30 -9.52 34.40 -51.88
C GLU A 30 -9.24 33.87 -53.29
N ALA A 31 -8.64 34.68 -54.17
CA ALA A 31 -8.42 34.34 -55.57
C ALA A 31 -7.17 33.48 -55.82
N LYS A 32 -6.21 33.41 -54.89
CA LYS A 32 -4.92 32.72 -55.10
C LYS A 32 -4.83 31.31 -54.50
N TYR A 33 -5.78 30.91 -53.67
CA TYR A 33 -5.64 29.72 -52.81
C TYR A 33 -6.60 28.55 -53.09
N LYS A 34 -7.48 28.66 -54.09
CA LYS A 34 -8.49 27.62 -54.36
C LYS A 34 -7.97 26.29 -54.91
N GLU A 35 -6.71 26.19 -55.33
CA GLU A 35 -6.15 24.91 -55.82
C GLU A 35 -5.21 24.19 -54.83
N ASN A 36 -4.77 24.82 -53.73
CA ASN A 36 -3.80 24.21 -52.80
C ASN A 36 -4.14 24.33 -51.31
N ALA A 37 -5.24 24.99 -50.93
CA ALA A 37 -5.59 25.20 -49.52
C ALA A 37 -5.96 23.90 -48.77
N GLU A 38 -6.67 22.97 -49.39
CA GLU A 38 -7.06 21.70 -48.75
C GLU A 38 -5.85 20.80 -48.49
N ALA A 39 -4.89 20.76 -49.42
CA ALA A 39 -3.63 20.03 -49.25
C ALA A 39 -2.77 20.62 -48.12
N LEU A 40 -2.66 21.95 -48.05
CA LEU A 40 -1.87 22.65 -47.03
C LEU A 40 -2.48 22.53 -45.62
N VAL A 41 -3.82 22.55 -45.52
CA VAL A 41 -4.54 22.34 -44.26
C VAL A 41 -4.41 20.87 -43.82
N GLY A 42 -4.55 19.93 -44.74
CA GLY A 42 -4.33 18.50 -44.47
C GLY A 42 -2.91 18.22 -43.95
N GLU A 43 -1.90 18.85 -44.53
CA GLU A 43 -0.50 18.70 -44.11
C GLU A 43 -0.24 19.30 -42.72
N LYS A 44 -0.81 20.47 -42.41
CA LYS A 44 -0.74 21.08 -41.07
C LYS A 44 -1.46 20.24 -40.01
N VAL A 45 -2.65 19.73 -40.32
CA VAL A 45 -3.40 18.86 -39.40
C VAL A 45 -2.64 17.56 -39.13
N LYS A 46 -2.03 16.97 -40.17
CA LYS A 46 -1.20 15.78 -40.04
C LYS A 46 0.01 16.02 -39.11
N LEU A 47 0.71 17.15 -39.26
CA LEU A 47 1.81 17.53 -38.37
C LEU A 47 1.37 17.70 -36.92
N ILE A 48 0.21 18.32 -36.68
CA ILE A 48 -0.35 18.49 -35.33
C ILE A 48 -0.71 17.14 -34.70
N LEU A 49 -1.32 16.24 -35.48
CA LEU A 49 -1.65 14.88 -35.06
C LEU A 49 -0.40 14.06 -34.72
N GLU A 50 0.63 14.13 -35.56
CA GLU A 50 1.92 13.45 -35.32
C GLU A 50 2.60 13.99 -34.05
N GLU A 51 2.53 15.30 -33.80
CA GLU A 51 3.05 15.91 -32.57
C GLU A 51 2.24 15.48 -31.32
N LEU A 52 0.92 15.41 -31.41
CA LEU A 52 0.05 14.93 -30.34
C LEU A 52 0.30 13.46 -30.01
N LEU A 53 0.38 12.60 -31.03
CA LEU A 53 0.70 11.18 -30.86
C LEU A 53 2.08 10.99 -30.24
N LEU A 54 3.06 11.83 -30.59
CA LEU A 54 4.37 11.83 -29.95
C LEU A 54 4.29 12.22 -28.46
N LYS A 55 3.51 13.24 -28.12
CA LYS A 55 3.30 13.65 -26.72
C LYS A 55 2.63 12.54 -25.90
N VAL A 56 1.66 11.83 -26.49
CA VAL A 56 0.98 10.70 -25.85
C VAL A 56 1.92 9.52 -25.67
N ASN A 57 2.58 9.04 -26.74
CA ASN A 57 3.51 7.91 -26.67
C ASN A 57 4.66 8.15 -25.69
N LYS A 58 5.24 9.37 -25.67
CA LYS A 58 6.30 9.71 -24.72
C LYS A 58 5.78 9.78 -23.27
N ARG A 59 4.55 10.27 -23.03
CA ARG A 59 3.92 10.23 -21.69
C ARG A 59 3.64 8.80 -21.23
N VAL A 60 3.22 7.92 -22.13
CA VAL A 60 3.01 6.49 -21.84
C VAL A 60 4.33 5.85 -21.42
N VAL A 61 5.43 6.08 -22.16
CA VAL A 61 6.76 5.59 -21.79
C VAL A 61 7.21 6.09 -20.41
N CYS A 62 7.00 7.38 -20.09
CA CYS A 62 7.31 7.91 -18.76
C CYS A 62 6.45 7.26 -17.65
N LYS A 63 5.16 7.05 -17.90
CA LYS A 63 4.24 6.40 -16.96
C LYS A 63 4.64 4.93 -16.74
N ASP A 64 4.93 4.20 -17.80
CA ASP A 64 5.39 2.82 -17.75
C ASP A 64 6.73 2.72 -17.01
N ARG A 65 7.66 3.67 -17.25
CA ARG A 65 8.93 3.76 -16.50
C ARG A 65 8.69 3.96 -15.01
N TYR A 66 7.77 4.85 -14.64
CA TYR A 66 7.42 5.08 -13.23
C TYR A 66 6.82 3.83 -12.58
N GLN A 67 5.89 3.14 -13.26
CA GLN A 67 5.29 1.90 -12.77
C GLN A 67 6.30 0.75 -12.67
N ASN A 68 7.23 0.66 -13.63
CA ASN A 68 8.31 -0.31 -13.62
C ASN A 68 9.29 -0.04 -12.47
N LEU A 69 9.65 1.23 -12.22
CA LEU A 69 10.50 1.62 -11.11
C LEU A 69 9.84 1.31 -9.75
N LYS A 70 8.54 1.61 -9.59
CA LYS A 70 7.77 1.19 -8.41
C LYS A 70 7.83 -0.33 -8.18
N THR A 71 7.60 -1.09 -9.25
CA THR A 71 7.68 -2.56 -9.21
C THR A 71 9.09 -3.04 -8.85
N TRP A 72 10.12 -2.43 -9.43
CA TRP A 72 11.53 -2.77 -9.19
C TRP A 72 11.94 -2.52 -7.73
N HIS A 73 11.45 -1.44 -7.14
CA HIS A 73 11.67 -1.09 -5.73
C HIS A 73 10.77 -1.86 -4.74
N ASN A 74 10.01 -2.87 -5.21
CA ASN A 74 8.98 -3.58 -4.43
C ASN A 74 7.94 -2.67 -3.76
N GLN A 75 7.72 -1.48 -4.33
CA GLN A 75 6.60 -0.62 -3.96
C GLN A 75 5.39 -1.09 -4.77
N TYR A 76 4.91 -2.29 -4.43
CA TYR A 76 3.68 -2.80 -5.00
C TYR A 76 2.54 -1.93 -4.46
N PRO A 77 1.72 -1.30 -5.31
CA PRO A 77 0.46 -0.74 -4.87
C PRO A 77 -0.45 -1.92 -4.51
N LEU A 78 -0.31 -2.45 -3.29
CA LEU A 78 -1.16 -3.52 -2.77
C LEU A 78 -2.55 -2.98 -2.50
N PHE A 79 -2.60 -1.79 -1.93
CA PHE A 79 -3.75 -0.92 -1.83
C PHE A 79 -3.28 0.49 -1.48
N ASP A 80 -4.17 1.45 -1.64
CA ASP A 80 -3.94 2.79 -1.12
C ASP A 80 -4.95 3.05 0.00
N LEU A 81 -4.46 3.36 1.20
CA LEU A 81 -5.37 3.77 2.27
C LEU A 81 -6.01 5.13 1.95
N GLU A 82 -5.45 5.92 1.04
CA GLU A 82 -6.10 7.13 0.52
C GLU A 82 -7.45 6.82 -0.15
N ASP A 83 -7.63 5.63 -0.73
CA ASP A 83 -8.91 5.20 -1.33
C ASP A 83 -10.04 5.12 -0.28
N PHE A 84 -9.69 4.92 0.98
CA PHE A 84 -10.62 4.82 2.12
C PHE A 84 -10.60 6.08 3.01
N PHE A 85 -9.47 6.79 3.01
CA PHE A 85 -9.17 7.91 3.88
C PHE A 85 -8.41 8.99 3.07
N PRO A 86 -9.10 9.97 2.47
CA PRO A 86 -8.48 10.93 1.55
C PRO A 86 -7.29 11.74 2.09
N ASP A 87 -7.10 11.75 3.42
CA ASP A 87 -5.99 12.42 4.10
C ASP A 87 -4.97 11.43 4.70
N PHE A 88 -4.94 10.18 4.21
CA PHE A 88 -4.01 9.17 4.71
C PHE A 88 -2.57 9.57 4.38
N CYS A 89 -1.85 10.03 5.39
CA CYS A 89 -0.43 10.25 5.32
C CYS A 89 0.22 9.80 6.62
N VAL A 90 1.29 9.01 6.49
CA VAL A 90 2.14 8.56 7.58
C VAL A 90 3.52 9.19 7.38
N ASP A 91 3.65 10.44 7.81
CA ASP A 91 4.92 11.16 7.88
C ASP A 91 5.79 10.66 9.04
N GLU A 92 7.00 11.20 9.16
CA GLU A 92 7.96 10.84 10.21
C GLU A 92 7.43 11.05 11.63
N ASP A 93 6.70 12.13 11.87
CA ASP A 93 6.16 12.42 13.19
C ASP A 93 5.02 11.46 13.53
N THR A 94 4.20 11.10 12.55
CA THR A 94 3.18 10.05 12.66
C THR A 94 3.81 8.67 12.88
N MET A 95 4.88 8.33 12.16
CA MET A 95 5.65 7.08 12.38
C MET A 95 6.15 6.98 13.83
N ARG A 96 6.69 8.09 14.36
CA ARG A 96 7.14 8.15 15.77
C ARG A 96 5.97 8.01 16.74
N ALA A 97 4.83 8.65 16.48
CA ALA A 97 3.63 8.53 17.32
C ALA A 97 3.01 7.11 17.30
N LEU A 98 3.20 6.38 16.20
CA LEU A 98 2.81 4.98 16.04
C LEU A 98 3.82 4.00 16.65
N SER A 99 5.03 4.46 16.98
CA SER A 99 6.06 3.66 17.66
C SER A 99 5.93 3.81 19.17
N PHE A 100 5.54 2.74 19.85
CA PHE A 100 5.30 2.78 21.30
C PHE A 100 5.46 1.39 21.89
N ARG A 101 5.57 1.36 23.22
CA ARG A 101 5.49 0.14 24.01
C ARG A 101 4.45 0.32 25.10
N GLU A 102 3.42 -0.51 25.07
CA GLU A 102 2.34 -0.50 26.04
C GLU A 102 2.09 -1.92 26.56
N SER A 103 1.74 -1.99 27.84
CA SER A 103 1.35 -3.23 28.51
C SER A 103 0.03 -3.01 29.24
N LEU A 104 -0.91 -3.92 29.04
CA LEU A 104 -2.15 -4.01 29.80
C LEU A 104 -2.10 -5.30 30.63
N LEU A 105 -2.34 -5.18 31.93
CA LEU A 105 -2.54 -6.32 32.82
C LEU A 105 -4.01 -6.34 33.23
N VAL A 106 -4.67 -7.47 33.04
CA VAL A 106 -6.04 -7.69 33.49
C VAL A 106 -5.98 -8.68 34.64
N SER A 107 -6.49 -8.26 35.79
CA SER A 107 -6.58 -9.09 36.98
C SER A 107 -7.99 -9.09 37.55
N PHE A 108 -8.34 -10.21 38.16
CA PHE A 108 -9.53 -10.34 38.99
C PHE A 108 -9.12 -10.20 40.46
N LEU A 109 -9.90 -9.41 41.20
CA LEU A 109 -9.81 -9.31 42.65
C LEU A 109 -10.95 -10.16 43.22
N ASP A 110 -10.61 -11.35 43.72
CA ASP A 110 -11.59 -12.16 44.43
C ASP A 110 -11.65 -11.69 45.90
N ASN A 111 -12.83 -11.22 46.31
CA ASN A 111 -13.10 -10.80 47.69
C ASN A 111 -13.84 -11.90 48.48
N SER A 112 -13.95 -13.12 47.93
CA SER A 112 -14.66 -14.20 48.61
C SER A 112 -13.82 -14.79 49.76
N ASP A 113 -14.14 -14.36 50.99
CA ASP A 113 -13.60 -14.88 52.25
C ASP A 113 -13.98 -16.35 52.53
N GLU A 114 -14.69 -17.04 51.62
CA GLU A 114 -15.35 -18.32 51.91
C GLU A 114 -14.69 -19.58 51.31
N THR A 115 -13.80 -19.47 50.31
CA THR A 115 -13.22 -20.68 49.67
C THR A 115 -11.75 -20.53 49.26
N GLY A 116 -10.86 -20.35 50.24
CA GLY A 116 -9.57 -21.07 50.29
C GLY A 116 -8.52 -20.91 49.17
N ALA A 117 -8.57 -19.88 48.30
CA ALA A 117 -7.51 -19.66 47.30
C ALA A 117 -6.92 -18.24 47.36
N SER A 118 -5.61 -18.19 47.67
CA SER A 118 -4.65 -17.08 47.53
C SER A 118 -4.86 -15.81 48.37
N VAL A 119 -5.00 -15.98 49.69
CA VAL A 119 -4.53 -14.96 50.65
C VAL A 119 -3.10 -15.30 51.02
N VAL A 120 -2.13 -14.52 50.52
CA VAL A 120 -0.76 -14.58 51.05
C VAL A 120 -0.80 -13.95 52.43
N ARG A 121 -0.75 -14.77 53.49
CA ARG A 121 -0.56 -14.26 54.87
C ARG A 121 0.87 -13.74 54.99
N ILE A 122 1.05 -12.44 54.83
CA ILE A 122 2.25 -11.75 55.32
C ILE A 122 2.03 -11.54 56.81
N GLU A 123 2.94 -12.06 57.65
CA GLU A 123 2.91 -11.87 59.09
C GLU A 123 2.98 -10.36 59.41
N GLY A 124 1.85 -9.76 59.81
CA GLY A 124 1.78 -8.35 60.20
C GLY A 124 0.56 -7.60 59.65
N ASP A 125 -0.62 -7.93 60.16
CA ASP A 125 -1.81 -7.07 60.31
C ASP A 125 -2.41 -6.25 59.14
N SER A 126 -2.13 -6.59 57.88
CA SER A 126 -2.93 -6.09 56.74
C SER A 126 -3.25 -7.22 55.76
N ARG A 127 -4.53 -7.57 55.62
CA ARG A 127 -5.02 -8.46 54.56
C ARG A 127 -4.85 -7.75 53.21
N GLU A 128 -3.74 -8.02 52.53
CA GLU A 128 -3.51 -7.52 51.18
C GLU A 128 -4.19 -8.49 50.19
N VAL A 129 -5.23 -8.02 49.51
CA VAL A 129 -5.88 -8.80 48.44
C VAL A 129 -4.88 -8.91 47.29
N VAL A 130 -4.43 -10.12 46.98
CA VAL A 130 -3.50 -10.36 45.87
C VAL A 130 -4.31 -10.54 44.58
N PRO A 131 -4.23 -9.61 43.61
CA PRO A 131 -4.92 -9.77 42.34
C PRO A 131 -4.45 -11.03 41.60
N CYS A 132 -5.39 -11.84 41.13
CA CYS A 132 -5.09 -12.96 40.24
C CYS A 132 -5.05 -12.45 38.79
N ALA A 133 -3.91 -12.53 38.12
CA ALA A 133 -3.81 -12.15 36.72
C ALA A 133 -4.62 -13.12 35.85
N VAL A 134 -5.67 -12.62 35.19
CA VAL A 134 -6.53 -13.38 34.28
C VAL A 134 -6.17 -13.13 32.82
N GLY A 135 -5.35 -12.11 32.54
CA GLY A 135 -4.79 -11.88 31.23
C GLY A 135 -3.78 -10.74 31.18
N SER A 136 -3.05 -10.66 30.08
CA SER A 136 -2.14 -9.58 29.77
C SER A 136 -2.04 -9.36 28.26
N LEU A 137 -1.69 -8.13 27.89
CA LEU A 137 -1.37 -7.74 26.52
C LEU A 137 -0.09 -6.91 26.59
N CYS A 138 0.91 -7.24 25.79
CA CYS A 138 2.10 -6.45 25.58
C CYS A 138 2.21 -6.15 24.09
N LEU A 139 2.23 -4.87 23.74
CA LEU A 139 2.38 -4.40 22.37
C LEU A 139 3.61 -3.49 22.30
N ASN A 140 4.54 -3.84 21.42
CA ASN A 140 5.76 -3.09 21.18
C ASN A 140 5.90 -2.86 19.68
N ILE A 141 5.77 -1.61 19.26
CA ILE A 141 5.92 -1.18 17.88
C ILE A 141 7.17 -0.32 17.78
N GLN A 142 8.10 -0.75 16.93
CA GLN A 142 9.37 -0.09 16.71
C GLN A 142 9.49 0.35 15.27
N MET A 143 10.02 1.56 15.06
CA MET A 143 10.46 2.00 13.75
C MET A 143 11.91 1.56 13.53
N VAL A 144 12.17 0.93 12.39
CA VAL A 144 13.51 0.48 11.99
C VAL A 144 13.82 0.94 10.58
N ASP A 145 15.09 1.22 10.32
CA ASP A 145 15.59 1.39 8.96
C ASP A 145 15.78 0.01 8.35
N ALA A 146 14.96 -0.33 7.35
CA ALA A 146 15.20 -1.48 6.51
C ALA A 146 16.38 -1.16 5.59
N ASN A 147 17.57 -1.59 6.00
CA ASN A 147 18.67 -1.74 5.06
C ASN A 147 18.21 -2.71 3.96
N GLN A 148 18.42 -2.35 2.70
CA GLN A 148 18.18 -3.31 1.62
C GLN A 148 19.03 -4.56 1.91
N PRO A 149 18.49 -5.78 1.77
CA PRO A 149 19.33 -6.97 1.87
C PRO A 149 20.46 -6.81 0.85
N GLU A 150 21.71 -6.82 1.35
CA GLU A 150 22.93 -6.49 0.58
C GLU A 150 23.13 -7.37 -0.67
N ASP A 151 22.38 -8.48 -0.78
CA ASP A 151 22.60 -9.55 -1.75
C ASP A 151 21.43 -9.83 -2.72
N ARG A 152 20.52 -8.88 -2.98
CA ARG A 152 19.70 -9.05 -4.20
C ARG A 152 20.54 -8.68 -5.41
N PRO A 153 20.86 -9.63 -6.31
CA PRO A 153 21.55 -9.28 -7.56
C PRO A 153 20.71 -8.22 -8.25
N THR A 154 21.31 -7.05 -8.48
CA THR A 154 20.73 -5.96 -9.25
C THR A 154 20.31 -6.56 -10.59
N PRO A 155 19.00 -6.76 -10.85
CA PRO A 155 18.58 -7.28 -12.13
C PRO A 155 18.72 -6.11 -13.11
N ILE A 156 19.75 -6.22 -13.96
CA ILE A 156 20.14 -5.25 -14.99
C ILE A 156 20.73 -3.98 -14.33
N SER A 157 22.02 -3.69 -14.58
CA SER A 157 22.62 -2.45 -14.07
C SER A 157 21.83 -1.24 -14.56
N SER A 158 21.78 -0.16 -13.77
CA SER A 158 21.22 1.14 -14.19
C SER A 158 21.66 1.48 -15.61
N GLU A 159 22.94 1.28 -15.90
CA GLU A 159 23.54 1.50 -17.22
C GLU A 159 22.91 0.68 -18.35
N MET A 160 22.60 -0.60 -18.14
CA MET A 160 21.95 -1.43 -19.17
C MET A 160 20.50 -1.00 -19.42
N MET A 161 19.80 -0.53 -18.39
CA MET A 161 18.44 0.00 -18.50
C MET A 161 18.45 1.36 -19.21
N ASP A 162 19.39 2.23 -18.86
CA ASP A 162 19.66 3.51 -19.53
C ASP A 162 20.04 3.30 -21.00
N GLN A 163 20.77 2.24 -21.32
CA GLN A 163 21.14 1.87 -22.69
C GLN A 163 19.94 1.40 -23.52
N GLN A 164 19.04 0.59 -22.96
CA GLN A 164 17.79 0.19 -23.63
C GLN A 164 16.92 1.41 -23.94
N ILE A 165 16.82 2.35 -22.99
CA ILE A 165 16.07 3.60 -23.15
C ILE A 165 16.68 4.47 -24.25
N MET A 166 18.00 4.65 -24.25
CA MET A 166 18.71 5.40 -25.29
C MET A 166 18.48 4.79 -26.67
N ASN A 167 18.40 3.47 -26.77
CA ASN A 167 18.09 2.79 -28.03
C ASN A 167 16.63 3.02 -28.48
N THR A 168 15.66 3.00 -27.56
CA THR A 168 14.24 3.30 -27.88
C THR A 168 14.04 4.77 -28.29
N VAL A 169 14.69 5.71 -27.59
CA VAL A 169 14.65 7.14 -27.93
C VAL A 169 15.33 7.40 -29.28
N LYS A 170 16.45 6.72 -29.55
CA LYS A 170 17.16 6.81 -30.82
C LYS A 170 16.33 6.23 -31.98
N ALA A 171 15.64 5.12 -31.76
CA ALA A 171 14.69 4.55 -32.73
C ALA A 171 13.52 5.50 -33.01
N ALA A 172 12.96 6.13 -31.96
CA ALA A 172 11.89 7.13 -32.10
C ALA A 172 12.37 8.41 -32.83
N ARG A 173 13.62 8.86 -32.60
CA ARG A 173 14.23 9.98 -33.34
C ARG A 173 14.50 9.64 -34.80
N GLN A 174 14.99 8.44 -35.08
CA GLN A 174 15.25 7.96 -36.44
C GLN A 174 13.96 7.87 -37.26
N ALA A 175 12.82 7.60 -36.62
CA ALA A 175 11.51 7.64 -37.25
C ALA A 175 10.99 9.05 -37.58
N MET A 176 11.63 10.13 -37.11
CA MET A 176 11.05 11.49 -37.08
C MET A 176 12.00 12.62 -37.56
N ASN A 177 12.95 12.35 -38.46
CA ASN A 177 13.85 13.37 -39.01
C ASN A 177 13.17 14.38 -39.98
N SER A 178 12.05 14.97 -39.58
CA SER A 178 11.38 16.07 -40.27
C SER A 178 10.50 16.91 -39.32
N ALA A 179 11.07 17.54 -38.28
CA ALA A 179 10.42 18.66 -37.57
C ALA A 179 11.43 19.48 -36.74
N ASN A 180 11.45 20.81 -36.93
CA ASN A 180 12.40 21.75 -36.33
C ASN A 180 12.09 22.22 -34.88
N ASN A 181 11.15 21.59 -34.16
CA ASN A 181 10.73 21.99 -32.80
C ASN A 181 11.03 20.95 -31.69
N VAL A 182 11.93 20.00 -31.95
CA VAL A 182 12.19 18.87 -31.05
C VAL A 182 12.98 19.25 -29.78
N GLY A 183 13.78 20.33 -29.82
CA GLY A 183 14.74 20.66 -28.75
C GLY A 183 14.11 21.13 -27.43
N GLU A 184 13.13 22.02 -27.49
CA GLU A 184 12.49 22.60 -26.29
C GLU A 184 11.64 21.56 -25.55
N LEU A 185 10.95 20.69 -26.28
CA LEU A 185 10.15 19.61 -25.71
C LEU A 185 11.01 18.47 -25.13
N ASP A 186 12.21 18.23 -25.68
CA ASP A 186 13.19 17.26 -25.13
C ASP A 186 13.68 17.72 -23.74
N ASN A 187 13.85 19.04 -23.55
CA ASN A 187 14.23 19.62 -22.27
C ASN A 187 13.12 19.49 -21.22
N VAL A 188 11.87 19.83 -21.57
CA VAL A 188 10.71 19.66 -20.66
C VAL A 188 10.55 18.20 -20.22
N LEU A 189 10.83 17.24 -21.10
CA LEU A 189 10.74 15.82 -20.76
C LEU A 189 11.88 15.36 -19.84
N LYS A 190 13.10 15.83 -20.08
CA LYS A 190 14.25 15.58 -19.19
C LYS A 190 14.00 16.14 -17.80
N GLU A 191 13.47 17.36 -17.70
CA GLU A 191 13.09 17.96 -16.43
C GLU A 191 12.04 17.12 -15.69
N LYS A 192 10.99 16.65 -16.40
CA LYS A 192 10.00 15.75 -15.80
C LYS A 192 10.57 14.41 -15.36
N LEU A 193 11.50 13.84 -16.13
CA LEU A 193 12.18 12.60 -15.75
C LEU A 193 13.01 12.79 -14.47
N VAL A 194 13.77 13.89 -14.37
CA VAL A 194 14.51 14.24 -13.15
C VAL A 194 13.55 14.39 -11.97
N GLN A 195 12.43 15.10 -12.16
CA GLN A 195 11.40 15.22 -11.12
C GLN A 195 10.85 13.86 -10.67
N TYR A 196 10.57 12.94 -11.60
CA TYR A 196 10.12 11.59 -11.25
C TYR A 196 11.20 10.78 -10.52
N GLU A 197 12.46 10.89 -10.93
CA GLU A 197 13.57 10.22 -10.27
C GLU A 197 13.79 10.77 -8.85
N ASP A 198 13.66 12.07 -8.66
CA ASP A 198 13.75 12.71 -7.35
C ASP A 198 12.57 12.27 -6.46
N LEU A 199 11.34 12.29 -6.99
CA LEU A 199 10.15 11.77 -6.28
C LEU A 199 10.32 10.30 -5.88
N LEU A 200 10.86 9.47 -6.77
CA LEU A 200 11.13 8.06 -6.48
C LEU A 200 12.23 7.90 -5.43
N ARG A 201 13.29 8.71 -5.47
CA ARG A 201 14.34 8.69 -4.44
C ARG A 201 13.78 9.09 -3.08
N GLU A 202 12.91 10.08 -3.03
CA GLU A 202 12.19 10.47 -1.83
C GLU A 202 11.25 9.36 -1.36
N GLU A 203 10.49 8.74 -2.26
CA GLU A 203 9.58 7.63 -1.96
C GLU A 203 10.36 6.41 -1.42
N VAL A 204 11.49 6.06 -2.03
CA VAL A 204 12.41 4.99 -1.57
C VAL A 204 12.99 5.32 -0.21
N ARG A 205 13.44 6.56 0.01
CA ARG A 205 13.97 7.01 1.30
C ARG A 205 12.88 6.97 2.37
N ALA A 206 11.67 7.43 2.06
CA ALA A 206 10.57 7.40 3.02
C ALA A 206 10.09 5.96 3.30
N ASN A 207 10.17 5.08 2.29
CA ASN A 207 9.87 3.66 2.42
C ASN A 207 11.01 2.82 2.98
N SER A 208 12.18 3.40 3.27
CA SER A 208 13.26 2.67 3.94
C SER A 208 12.89 2.39 5.39
N LYS A 209 12.05 3.23 6.00
CA LYS A 209 11.58 3.01 7.36
C LYS A 209 10.39 2.06 7.38
N LYS A 210 10.44 1.13 8.32
CA LYS A 210 9.46 0.08 8.50
C LYS A 210 9.05 -0.01 9.96
N PHE A 211 7.92 -0.63 10.21
CA PHE A 211 7.48 -1.02 11.53
C PHE A 211 7.81 -2.47 11.80
N ILE A 212 8.39 -2.74 12.97
CA ILE A 212 8.39 -4.06 13.59
C ILE A 212 7.35 -4.03 14.70
N VAL A 213 6.33 -4.86 14.56
CA VAL A 213 5.22 -4.99 15.51
C VAL A 213 5.39 -6.30 16.25
N HIS A 214 5.51 -6.23 17.57
CA HIS A 214 5.47 -7.37 18.46
C HIS A 214 4.27 -7.29 19.38
N LEU A 215 3.41 -8.28 19.31
CA LEU A 215 2.31 -8.51 20.23
C LEU A 215 2.54 -9.81 20.99
N SER A 216 2.31 -9.78 22.29
CA SER A 216 2.08 -10.97 23.09
C SER A 216 0.83 -10.75 23.94
N SER A 217 -0.16 -11.61 23.77
CA SER A 217 -1.35 -11.67 24.61
C SER A 217 -1.42 -12.99 25.33
N GLN A 218 -1.98 -12.95 26.54
CA GLN A 218 -2.29 -14.12 27.34
C GLN A 218 -3.61 -13.87 28.04
N PHE A 219 -4.49 -14.85 28.10
CA PHE A 219 -5.79 -14.72 28.76
C PHE A 219 -6.32 -16.11 29.13
N ASP A 220 -7.23 -16.15 30.09
CA ASP A 220 -7.93 -17.37 30.48
C ASP A 220 -9.19 -17.58 29.62
N ILE A 221 -9.34 -18.77 29.04
CA ILE A 221 -10.54 -19.22 28.34
C ILE A 221 -11.03 -20.48 29.05
N ASP A 222 -12.16 -20.42 29.73
CA ASP A 222 -12.76 -21.55 30.44
C ASP A 222 -11.79 -22.27 31.41
N GLY A 223 -10.96 -21.51 32.14
CA GLY A 223 -9.94 -22.03 33.05
C GLY A 223 -8.65 -22.52 32.37
N GLN A 224 -8.52 -22.28 31.06
CA GLN A 224 -7.37 -22.68 30.26
C GLN A 224 -6.55 -21.46 29.84
N ASN A 225 -5.25 -21.51 30.11
CA ASN A 225 -4.34 -20.46 29.72
C ASN A 225 -4.14 -20.45 28.21
N SER A 226 -4.57 -19.39 27.56
CA SER A 226 -4.54 -19.22 26.12
C SER A 226 -3.86 -17.91 25.75
N GLY A 227 -3.52 -17.73 24.48
CA GLY A 227 -2.88 -16.49 24.05
C GLY A 227 -2.53 -16.44 22.58
N SER A 228 -1.98 -15.31 22.18
CA SER A 228 -1.47 -15.08 20.83
C SER A 228 -0.15 -14.35 20.85
N ARG A 229 0.71 -14.64 19.89
CA ARG A 229 1.96 -13.95 19.64
C ARG A 229 2.00 -13.53 18.18
N VAL A 230 2.24 -12.25 17.93
CA VAL A 230 2.39 -11.71 16.58
C VAL A 230 3.73 -11.02 16.48
N THR A 231 4.49 -11.36 15.46
CA THR A 231 5.65 -10.58 15.01
C THR A 231 5.40 -10.23 13.55
N ALA A 232 5.27 -8.95 13.25
CA ALA A 232 5.01 -8.49 11.90
C ALA A 232 6.00 -7.40 11.49
N TRP A 233 6.34 -7.42 10.20
CA TRP A 233 7.07 -6.38 9.51
C TRP A 233 6.12 -5.67 8.56
N CYS A 234 5.90 -4.38 8.78
CA CYS A 234 4.99 -3.57 7.97
C CYS A 234 5.71 -2.37 7.38
N ASP A 235 5.29 -1.90 6.21
CA ASP A 235 5.76 -0.62 5.68
C ASP A 235 4.93 0.56 6.21
N ARG A 236 5.30 1.77 5.77
CA ARG A 236 4.64 3.01 6.18
C ARG A 236 3.18 3.12 5.74
N ASN A 237 2.79 2.35 4.72
CA ASN A 237 1.43 2.29 4.18
C ASN A 237 0.62 1.15 4.82
N PHE A 238 1.16 0.53 5.88
CA PHE A 238 0.59 -0.60 6.60
C PHE A 238 0.42 -1.85 5.73
N HIS A 239 1.21 -1.99 4.66
CA HIS A 239 1.32 -3.26 3.98
C HIS A 239 2.07 -4.25 4.85
N THR A 240 1.50 -5.44 5.04
CA THR A 240 2.21 -6.55 5.69
C THR A 240 3.27 -7.08 4.72
N LEU A 241 4.55 -6.93 5.07
CA LEU A 241 5.68 -7.50 4.32
C LEU A 241 5.95 -8.94 4.78
N GLU A 242 5.88 -9.15 6.08
CA GLU A 242 6.06 -10.44 6.73
C GLU A 242 5.27 -10.46 8.05
N GLU A 243 4.66 -11.59 8.40
CA GLU A 243 4.03 -11.81 9.69
C GLU A 243 4.17 -13.26 10.11
N LYS A 244 4.52 -13.48 11.37
CA LYS A 244 4.34 -14.74 12.07
C LYS A 244 3.35 -14.51 13.20
N ARG A 245 2.22 -15.21 13.14
CA ARG A 245 1.19 -15.24 14.18
C ARG A 245 1.12 -16.65 14.74
N THR A 246 1.13 -16.77 16.05
CA THR A 246 0.98 -18.05 16.76
C THR A 246 -0.12 -17.90 17.79
N GLU A 247 -1.09 -18.79 17.77
CA GLU A 247 -2.14 -18.90 18.78
C GLU A 247 -2.00 -20.21 19.52
N TYR A 248 -2.19 -20.17 20.84
CA TYR A 248 -2.01 -21.34 21.68
C TYR A 248 -3.07 -21.44 22.76
N ILE A 249 -3.35 -22.68 23.17
CA ILE A 249 -4.18 -23.04 24.31
C ILE A 249 -3.44 -24.12 25.11
N ARG A 250 -3.31 -23.89 26.42
CA ARG A 250 -2.76 -24.86 27.37
C ARG A 250 -3.90 -25.48 28.16
N GLU A 251 -4.29 -26.68 27.76
CA GLU A 251 -5.32 -27.45 28.46
C GLU A 251 -4.83 -27.91 29.84
N VAL A 252 -5.69 -27.79 30.86
CA VAL A 252 -5.39 -28.22 32.22
C VAL A 252 -5.21 -29.75 32.26
N GLY A 253 -4.09 -30.21 32.81
CA GLY A 253 -3.80 -31.64 32.95
C GLY A 253 -3.19 -32.30 31.70
N LYS A 254 -2.94 -31.55 30.62
CA LYS A 254 -2.12 -32.00 29.49
C LYS A 254 -0.76 -31.32 29.52
N GLU A 255 0.30 -32.08 29.25
CA GLU A 255 1.64 -31.51 29.09
C GLU A 255 1.81 -30.79 27.74
N CYS A 256 1.02 -31.18 26.74
CA CYS A 256 1.08 -30.64 25.39
C CYS A 256 0.26 -29.36 25.25
N ILE A 257 0.84 -28.35 24.60
CA ILE A 257 0.17 -27.10 24.21
C ILE A 257 -0.41 -27.31 22.81
N THR A 258 -1.69 -26.98 22.61
CA THR A 258 -2.25 -26.89 21.26
C THR A 258 -1.83 -25.56 20.66
N GLU A 259 -1.20 -25.59 19.49
CA GLU A 259 -0.65 -24.43 18.80
C GLU A 259 -1.07 -24.43 17.33
N LYS A 260 -1.50 -23.27 16.84
CA LYS A 260 -1.64 -22.96 15.43
C LYS A 260 -0.70 -21.80 15.08
N THR A 261 0.07 -21.95 14.02
CA THR A 261 0.98 -20.91 13.53
C THR A 261 0.65 -20.57 12.09
N LEU A 262 0.51 -19.27 11.83
CA LEU A 262 0.37 -18.68 10.52
C LEU A 262 1.62 -17.88 10.20
N TYR A 263 2.21 -18.14 9.05
CA TYR A 263 3.27 -17.33 8.46
C TYR A 263 2.77 -16.72 7.16
N VAL A 264 2.90 -15.42 7.02
CA VAL A 264 2.52 -14.65 5.82
C VAL A 264 3.75 -13.87 5.36
N ALA A 265 4.10 -13.95 4.08
CA ALA A 265 5.21 -13.16 3.53
C ALA A 265 4.91 -12.67 2.12
N LEU A 266 5.20 -11.40 1.85
CA LEU A 266 5.10 -10.82 0.52
C LEU A 266 6.30 -11.27 -0.32
N GLN A 267 6.02 -11.99 -1.39
CA GLN A 267 7.01 -12.52 -2.32
C GLN A 267 6.74 -12.02 -3.74
N ARG A 268 7.47 -10.97 -4.14
CA ARG A 268 7.27 -10.33 -5.44
C ARG A 268 5.79 -9.92 -5.63
N GLN A 269 5.06 -10.63 -6.48
CA GLN A 269 3.68 -10.35 -6.87
C GLN A 269 2.65 -11.31 -6.23
N LYS A 270 2.95 -11.86 -5.06
CA LYS A 270 2.06 -12.77 -4.33
C LYS A 270 2.37 -12.79 -2.83
N TYR A 271 1.38 -13.13 -2.03
CA TYR A 271 1.57 -13.56 -0.65
C TYR A 271 1.79 -15.07 -0.58
N TYR A 272 2.86 -15.47 0.09
CA TYR A 272 3.07 -16.83 0.56
C TYR A 272 2.45 -16.97 1.95
N ILE A 273 1.67 -18.02 2.15
CA ILE A 273 1.04 -18.33 3.42
C ILE A 273 1.38 -19.77 3.79
N CYS A 274 1.85 -19.96 5.03
CA CYS A 274 2.05 -21.28 5.62
C CYS A 274 1.27 -21.34 6.93
N HIS A 275 0.34 -22.28 7.02
CA HIS A 275 -0.41 -22.57 8.25
C HIS A 275 0.05 -23.93 8.78
N THR A 276 0.39 -23.99 10.07
CA THR A 276 0.69 -25.24 10.77
C THR A 276 -0.19 -25.39 12.01
N SER A 277 -0.60 -26.63 12.30
CA SER A 277 -1.24 -26.99 13.56
C SER A 277 -0.59 -28.26 14.12
N ASN A 278 -0.12 -28.19 15.37
CA ASN A 278 0.53 -29.34 15.99
C ASN A 278 -0.46 -30.44 16.41
N GLN A 279 -1.68 -30.06 16.82
CA GLN A 279 -2.73 -30.99 17.23
C GLN A 279 -3.35 -31.69 16.03
N GLU A 280 -3.61 -30.97 14.95
CA GLU A 280 -4.21 -31.52 13.73
C GLU A 280 -3.16 -32.19 12.83
N GLY A 281 -1.85 -31.98 13.10
CA GLY A 281 -0.76 -32.48 12.27
C GLY A 281 -0.76 -31.87 10.87
N ILE A 282 -1.30 -30.65 10.73
CA ILE A 282 -1.51 -29.98 9.46
C ILE A 282 -0.32 -29.07 9.15
N GLU A 283 0.13 -29.10 7.90
CA GLU A 283 0.96 -28.07 7.29
C GLU A 283 0.38 -27.74 5.90
N GLU A 284 -0.24 -26.57 5.78
CA GLU A 284 -0.85 -26.09 4.54
C GLU A 284 -0.09 -24.88 4.00
N ARG A 285 0.14 -24.88 2.68
CA ARG A 285 0.79 -23.78 1.99
C ARG A 285 -0.12 -23.22 0.91
N LYS A 286 -0.39 -21.92 0.99
CA LYS A 286 -1.26 -21.19 0.06
C LYS A 286 -0.47 -20.05 -0.59
N TYR A 287 -0.86 -19.71 -1.82
CA TYR A 287 -0.32 -18.55 -2.53
C TYR A 287 -1.48 -17.71 -3.04
N TYR A 288 -1.54 -16.44 -2.62
CA TYR A 288 -2.53 -15.50 -3.14
C TYR A 288 -1.84 -14.44 -3.99
N LYS A 289 -2.35 -14.24 -5.20
CA LYS A 289 -1.91 -13.15 -6.09
C LYS A 289 -2.32 -11.81 -5.49
N LEU A 290 -1.56 -10.75 -5.77
CA LEU A 290 -1.89 -9.40 -5.25
C LEU A 290 -3.29 -8.92 -5.67
N THR A 291 -3.76 -9.31 -6.86
CA THR A 291 -5.11 -8.98 -7.33
C THR A 291 -6.21 -9.56 -6.44
N LYS A 292 -5.95 -10.67 -5.75
CA LYS A 292 -6.88 -11.27 -4.79
C LYS A 292 -6.73 -10.68 -3.38
N THR A 293 -5.52 -10.23 -3.03
CA THR A 293 -5.21 -9.64 -1.73
C THR A 293 -5.18 -8.11 -1.77
N TYR A 294 -5.86 -7.51 -2.75
CA TYR A 294 -6.03 -6.07 -2.85
C TYR A 294 -6.82 -5.63 -1.59
N ASN A 295 -6.25 -4.71 -0.81
CA ASN A 295 -6.73 -4.27 0.52
C ASN A 295 -6.55 -5.26 1.68
N MET A 296 -5.62 -6.22 1.56
CA MET A 296 -5.35 -7.15 2.65
C MET A 296 -4.37 -6.58 3.67
N ILE A 297 -4.75 -6.60 4.95
CA ILE A 297 -3.86 -6.34 6.08
C ILE A 297 -3.89 -7.50 7.07
N CYS A 298 -2.71 -7.86 7.59
CA CYS A 298 -2.59 -8.87 8.64
C CYS A 298 -2.65 -8.23 10.03
N GLU A 299 -2.57 -9.05 11.08
CA GLU A 299 -2.86 -8.65 12.46
C GLU A 299 -1.92 -7.55 12.95
N GLY A 300 -0.62 -7.62 12.62
CA GLY A 300 0.34 -6.59 13.02
C GLY A 300 0.07 -5.24 12.37
N ALA A 301 -0.28 -5.23 11.08
CA ALA A 301 -0.68 -4.02 10.35
C ALA A 301 -2.02 -3.47 10.86
N ASN A 302 -2.93 -4.35 11.29
CA ASN A 302 -4.20 -3.95 11.89
C ASN A 302 -3.99 -3.13 13.17
N PHE A 303 -3.05 -3.48 14.04
CA PHE A 303 -2.72 -2.65 15.23
C PHE A 303 -2.23 -1.25 14.87
N LEU A 304 -1.39 -1.13 13.84
CA LEU A 304 -0.93 0.17 13.33
C LEU A 304 -2.11 1.00 12.82
N LEU A 305 -2.97 0.40 12.00
CA LEU A 305 -4.16 1.03 11.46
C LEU A 305 -5.09 1.50 12.58
N MET A 306 -5.42 0.63 13.53
CA MET A 306 -6.32 0.97 14.64
C MET A 306 -5.79 2.15 15.47
N ARG A 307 -4.48 2.18 15.77
CA ARG A 307 -3.88 3.33 16.46
C ARG A 307 -3.88 4.59 15.61
N TYR A 308 -3.56 4.48 14.32
CA TYR A 308 -3.61 5.59 13.39
C TYR A 308 -5.01 6.24 13.34
N LEU A 309 -6.05 5.42 13.21
CA LEU A 309 -7.44 5.88 13.22
C LEU A 309 -7.83 6.54 14.55
N ALA A 310 -7.29 6.06 15.66
CA ALA A 310 -7.47 6.70 16.96
C ALA A 310 -6.82 8.11 16.98
N ILE A 311 -5.56 8.23 16.54
CA ILE A 311 -4.80 9.49 16.46
C ILE A 311 -5.52 10.51 15.56
N LYS A 312 -5.91 10.09 14.35
CA LYS A 312 -6.62 10.94 13.38
C LYS A 312 -8.08 11.20 13.73
N ARG A 313 -8.60 10.57 14.80
CA ARG A 313 -10.00 10.66 15.23
C ARG A 313 -10.98 10.32 14.09
N TYR A 314 -10.61 9.35 13.25
CA TYR A 314 -11.42 8.96 12.11
C TYR A 314 -12.83 8.59 12.54
N THR A 315 -13.82 8.93 11.71
CA THR A 315 -15.22 8.55 11.87
C THR A 315 -15.71 8.03 10.54
N GLY A 316 -16.33 6.86 10.53
CA GLY A 316 -16.86 6.26 9.32
C GLY A 316 -16.87 4.75 9.37
N THR A 317 -17.05 4.15 8.20
CA THR A 317 -17.05 2.71 8.00
C THR A 317 -16.35 2.37 6.71
N PHE A 318 -15.45 1.41 6.77
CA PHE A 318 -14.75 0.89 5.61
C PHE A 318 -14.38 -0.57 5.87
N GLU A 319 -13.96 -1.25 4.81
CA GLU A 319 -13.71 -2.68 4.82
C GLU A 319 -12.36 -2.97 4.18
N LEU A 320 -11.61 -3.84 4.85
CA LEU A 320 -10.37 -4.41 4.34
C LEU A 320 -10.45 -5.94 4.39
N SER A 321 -9.52 -6.61 3.72
CA SER A 321 -9.37 -8.06 3.84
C SER A 321 -8.33 -8.41 4.90
N THR A 322 -8.43 -9.61 5.48
CA THR A 322 -7.41 -10.16 6.38
C THR A 322 -7.31 -11.68 6.22
N ILE A 323 -6.44 -12.31 7.00
CA ILE A 323 -6.20 -13.76 6.97
C ILE A 323 -6.42 -14.33 8.37
N TYR A 324 -7.26 -15.36 8.48
CA TYR A 324 -7.43 -16.14 9.70
C TYR A 324 -6.23 -17.01 10.01
N ILE A 325 -6.11 -17.49 11.25
CA ILE A 325 -5.00 -18.35 11.68
C ILE A 325 -4.84 -19.62 10.82
N ASN A 326 -5.92 -20.12 10.21
CA ASN A 326 -5.92 -21.27 9.29
C ASN A 326 -5.47 -20.93 7.85
N GLY A 327 -5.08 -19.68 7.59
CA GLY A 327 -4.62 -19.21 6.29
C GLY A 327 -5.72 -18.85 5.29
N ASP A 328 -7.00 -18.89 5.69
CA ASP A 328 -8.09 -18.46 4.82
C ASP A 328 -8.32 -16.95 4.89
N MET A 329 -8.68 -16.36 3.75
CA MET A 329 -9.01 -14.94 3.67
C MET A 329 -10.40 -14.65 4.23
N CYS A 330 -10.53 -13.51 4.89
CA CYS A 330 -11.79 -13.02 5.41
C CYS A 330 -11.86 -11.49 5.35
N ARG A 331 -13.01 -10.95 5.73
CA ARG A 331 -13.31 -9.51 5.72
C ARG A 331 -13.10 -8.95 7.12
N ASN A 332 -12.53 -7.76 7.20
CA ASN A 332 -12.41 -6.97 8.42
C ASN A 332 -13.15 -5.64 8.23
N ILE A 333 -14.17 -5.40 9.05
CA ILE A 333 -15.06 -4.25 8.94
C ILE A 333 -14.77 -3.31 10.10
N TYR A 334 -14.37 -2.08 9.76
CA TYR A 334 -14.05 -1.06 10.74
C TYR A 334 -15.22 -0.12 10.87
N VAL A 335 -15.73 0.05 12.08
CA VAL A 335 -16.85 0.95 12.36
C VAL A 335 -16.46 1.87 13.50
N ARG A 336 -16.52 3.18 13.26
CA ARG A 336 -16.41 4.18 14.32
C ARG A 336 -17.55 5.18 14.25
N HIS A 337 -18.40 5.14 15.26
CA HIS A 337 -19.49 6.07 15.44
C HIS A 337 -19.01 7.39 16.06
N LYS A 338 -19.66 8.52 15.69
CA LYS A 338 -19.51 9.76 16.45
C LYS A 338 -20.12 9.53 17.82
N ILE A 339 -19.30 9.51 18.86
CA ILE A 339 -19.79 9.58 20.23
C ILE A 339 -20.35 10.99 20.41
N THR A 340 -21.67 11.11 20.30
CA THR A 340 -22.38 12.32 20.69
C THR A 340 -22.60 12.17 22.18
N ARG A 341 -21.79 12.83 23.01
CA ARG A 341 -22.06 12.86 24.46
C ARG A 341 -23.45 13.48 24.64
N GLN A 342 -24.45 12.67 24.96
CA GLN A 342 -25.63 13.17 25.63
C GLN A 342 -25.15 13.54 27.03
N LEU A 343 -24.90 14.83 27.23
CA LEU A 343 -24.78 15.41 28.56
C LEU A 343 -26.19 15.34 29.15
N GLU A 344 -26.42 14.39 30.06
CA GLU A 344 -27.53 14.43 31.03
C GLU A 344 -27.09 15.17 32.30
#